data_AF-A0A2P5TQN0-F1
#
_entry.id   AF-A0A2P5TQN0-F1
#
_cell.length_a   1.000
_cell.length_b   1.000
_cell.length_c   1.000
_cell.angle_alpha   90.00
_cell.angle_beta   90.00
_cell.angle_gamma   90.00
#
_symmetry.space_group_name_H-M   'P 1'
#
loop_
_entity.id
_entity.type
_entity.pdbx_description
1 polymer ?
#
loop_
_entity_poly.entity_id
_entity_poly.type
_entity_poly.pdbx_seq_one_letter_code
_entity_poly.pdbx_strand_id
1 'polypeptide(L)'
;MAASPFLNRIRRELRLGGYSMRTEKTYLHWIKRYIRFHRFRHPADMGGPEVRSFLTWLAADCHVAVNTQKTALNALAFMYHKVLNIELGELDFHRATQYRSLPVVLTQAEVALILKHLDERNQLIFSLLYGSGLRITECLRLRV
;
A
#
# COMPACT_ATOMS: atom_id res chain seq x y z
N MET A 1 -19.55 5.48 -14.28
CA MET A 1 -18.68 4.50 -14.97
C MET A 1 -18.91 3.13 -14.35
N ALA A 2 -19.40 2.16 -15.12
CA ALA A 2 -19.60 0.80 -14.62
C ALA A 2 -18.27 0.22 -14.11
N ALA A 3 -18.27 -0.37 -12.92
CA ALA A 3 -17.07 -0.95 -12.34
C ALA A 3 -16.65 -2.19 -13.15
N SER A 4 -15.39 -2.22 -13.62
CA SER A 4 -14.82 -3.34 -14.38
C SER A 4 -15.15 -4.70 -13.72
N PRO A 5 -15.74 -5.67 -14.45
CA PRO A 5 -16.08 -6.99 -13.91
C PRO A 5 -14.89 -7.70 -13.26
N PHE A 6 -13.71 -7.56 -13.86
CA PHE A 6 -12.46 -8.13 -13.35
C PHE A 6 -12.07 -7.54 -11.99
N LEU A 7 -12.10 -6.21 -11.84
CA LEU A 7 -11.79 -5.56 -10.57
C LEU A 7 -12.82 -5.88 -9.48
N ASN A 8 -14.08 -6.10 -9.85
CA ASN A 8 -15.10 -6.55 -8.91
C ASN A 8 -14.85 -7.99 -8.45
N ARG A 9 -14.38 -8.88 -9.34
CA ARG A 9 -13.94 -10.23 -8.96
C ARG A 9 -12.80 -10.17 -7.94
N ILE A 10 -11.75 -9.40 -8.21
CA ILE A 10 -10.62 -9.24 -7.28
C ILE A 10 -11.08 -8.71 -5.93
N ARG A 11 -11.99 -7.72 -5.92
CA ARG A 11 -12.58 -7.20 -4.68
C ARG A 11 -13.28 -8.29 -3.88
N ARG A 12 -14.07 -9.14 -4.53
CA ARG A 12 -14.77 -10.25 -3.85
C ARG A 12 -13.76 -11.22 -3.23
N GLU A 13 -12.73 -11.63 -3.98
CA GLU A 13 -11.68 -12.52 -3.47
C GLU A 13 -10.94 -11.93 -2.26
N LEU A 14 -10.62 -10.63 -2.30
CA LEU A 14 -9.99 -9.94 -1.16
C LEU A 14 -10.89 -9.94 0.08
N ARG A 15 -12.20 -9.74 -0.10
CA ARG A 15 -13.15 -9.76 1.02
C ARG A 15 -13.38 -11.16 1.57
N LEU A 16 -13.49 -12.16 0.71
CA LEU A 16 -13.59 -13.57 1.09
C LEU A 16 -12.36 -14.03 1.87
N GLY A 17 -11.17 -13.55 1.48
CA GLY A 17 -9.92 -13.80 2.21
C GLY A 17 -9.77 -13.01 3.53
N GLY A 18 -10.77 -12.24 3.96
CA GLY A 18 -10.72 -11.47 5.21
C GLY A 18 -9.76 -10.28 5.19
N TYR A 19 -9.32 -9.83 4.02
CA TYR A 19 -8.39 -8.69 3.93
C TYR A 19 -9.06 -7.39 4.36
N SER A 20 -8.28 -6.52 5.00
CA SER A 20 -8.75 -5.20 5.40
C SER A 20 -9.16 -4.32 4.20
N MET A 21 -10.10 -3.40 4.42
CA MET A 21 -10.48 -2.41 3.40
C MET A 21 -9.30 -1.55 2.92
N ARG A 22 -8.29 -1.34 3.76
CA ARG A 22 -7.07 -0.63 3.39
C ARG A 22 -6.25 -1.46 2.40
N THR A 23 -6.10 -2.76 2.65
CA THR A 23 -5.43 -3.69 1.73
C THR A 23 -6.18 -3.76 0.40
N GLU A 24 -7.52 -3.85 0.42
CA GLU A 24 -8.34 -3.84 -0.78
C GLU A 24 -8.05 -2.63 -1.67
N LYS A 25 -8.09 -1.42 -1.08
CA LYS A 25 -7.79 -0.17 -1.80
C LYS A 25 -6.39 -0.17 -2.39
N THR A 26 -5.39 -0.57 -1.61
CA THR A 26 -3.99 -0.59 -2.04
C THR A 26 -3.76 -1.59 -3.17
N TYR A 27 -4.30 -2.81 -3.07
CA TYR A 27 -4.11 -3.84 -4.09
C TYR A 27 -4.79 -3.45 -5.39
N LEU A 28 -6.05 -2.98 -5.32
CA LEU A 28 -6.76 -2.49 -6.50
C LEU A 28 -6.06 -1.30 -7.15
N HIS A 29 -5.40 -0.42 -6.37
CA HIS A 29 -4.60 0.66 -6.91
C HIS A 29 -3.44 0.14 -7.76
N TRP A 30 -2.62 -0.77 -7.21
CA TRP A 30 -1.46 -1.33 -7.92
C TRP A 30 -1.86 -2.14 -9.15
N ILE A 31 -2.91 -2.94 -9.05
CA ILE A 31 -3.43 -3.74 -10.16
C ILE A 31 -3.93 -2.84 -11.30
N LYS A 32 -4.67 -1.76 -10.98
CA LYS A 32 -5.08 -0.77 -12.00
C LYS A 32 -3.88 -0.09 -12.65
N ARG A 33 -2.85 0.25 -11.87
CA ARG A 33 -1.65 0.91 -12.40
C ARG A 33 -0.86 -0.02 -13.32
N TYR A 34 -0.75 -1.30 -12.97
CA TYR A 34 -0.15 -2.34 -13.80
C TYR A 34 -0.89 -2.53 -15.13
N ILE A 35 -2.22 -2.66 -15.10
CA ILE A 35 -3.04 -2.79 -16.32
C ILE A 35 -2.86 -1.58 -17.24
N ARG A 36 -2.81 -0.37 -16.68
CA ARG A 36 -2.58 0.87 -17.45
C ARG A 36 -1.19 0.94 -18.06
N PHE A 37 -0.16 0.51 -17.32
CA PHE A 37 1.22 0.45 -17.82
C PHE A 37 1.30 -0.44 -19.07
N HIS A 38 0.58 -1.56 -19.09
CA HIS A 38 0.47 -2.46 -20.24
C HIS A 38 -0.67 -2.10 -21.21
N ARG A 39 -1.05 -0.82 -21.29
CA ARG A 39 -2.04 -0.28 -22.24
C ARG A 39 -3.39 -1.02 -22.24
N PHE A 40 -3.87 -1.39 -21.05
CA PHE A 40 -5.12 -2.11 -20.84
C PHE A 40 -5.16 -3.55 -21.38
N ARG A 41 -4.00 -4.15 -21.68
CA ARG A 41 -3.90 -5.59 -21.93
C ARG A 41 -4.40 -6.37 -20.71
N HIS A 42 -5.17 -7.42 -20.95
CA HIS A 42 -5.77 -8.19 -19.86
C HIS A 42 -4.68 -9.01 -19.14
N PRO A 43 -4.64 -9.03 -17.79
CA PRO A 43 -3.61 -9.76 -17.05
C PRO A 43 -3.52 -11.26 -17.28
N ALA A 44 -4.59 -11.89 -17.78
CA ALA A 44 -4.57 -13.30 -18.18
C ALA A 44 -3.69 -13.56 -19.42
N ASP A 45 -3.48 -12.55 -20.26
CA ASP A 45 -2.64 -12.67 -21.46
C ASP A 45 -1.18 -12.28 -21.15
N MET A 46 -0.85 -12.01 -19.89
CA MET A 46 0.45 -11.52 -19.42
C MET A 46 0.97 -12.45 -18.33
N GLY A 47 2.28 -12.40 -18.06
CA GLY A 47 2.89 -13.25 -17.04
C GLY A 47 4.10 -12.64 -16.37
N GLY A 48 5.05 -13.51 -15.99
CA GLY A 48 6.27 -13.11 -15.30
C GLY A 48 7.06 -11.99 -16.00
N PRO A 49 7.24 -11.99 -17.33
CA PRO A 49 7.94 -10.93 -18.04
C PRO A 49 7.29 -9.55 -17.84
N GLU A 50 5.97 -9.45 -17.99
CA GLU A 50 5.26 -8.18 -17.83
C GLU A 50 5.25 -7.68 -16.39
N VAL A 51 5.17 -8.59 -15.42
CA VAL A 51 5.30 -8.25 -13.99
C VAL A 51 6.70 -7.72 -13.71
N ARG A 52 7.74 -8.38 -14.23
CA ARG A 52 9.14 -7.96 -14.11
C ARG A 52 9.36 -6.58 -14.72
N SER A 53 8.92 -6.35 -15.96
CA SER A 53 9.03 -5.05 -16.62
C SER A 53 8.37 -3.93 -15.82
N PHE A 54 7.18 -4.18 -15.26
CA PHE A 54 6.50 -3.19 -14.43
C PHE A 54 7.23 -2.89 -13.12
N LEU A 55 7.71 -3.92 -12.42
CA LEU A 55 8.43 -3.75 -11.16
C LEU A 55 9.79 -3.06 -11.36
N THR A 56 10.48 -3.38 -12.46
CA THR A 56 11.71 -2.69 -12.87
C THR A 56 11.42 -1.22 -13.17
N TRP A 57 10.39 -0.91 -13.96
CA TRP A 57 9.99 0.48 -14.23
C TRP A 57 9.65 1.26 -12.94
N LEU A 58 8.98 0.61 -11.98
CA LEU A 58 8.72 1.26 -10.69
C LEU A 58 10.00 1.62 -9.94
N ALA A 59 11.01 0.75 -9.97
CA ALA A 59 12.28 1.01 -9.29
C ALA A 59 13.15 2.02 -10.07
N ALA A 60 13.32 1.83 -11.38
CA ALA A 60 14.28 2.54 -12.19
C ALA A 60 13.76 3.91 -12.66
N ASP A 61 12.50 4.01 -13.09
CA ASP A 61 11.94 5.24 -13.64
C ASP A 61 11.15 6.01 -12.57
N CYS A 62 10.33 5.32 -11.77
CA CYS A 62 9.52 5.96 -10.73
C CYS A 62 10.25 6.14 -9.39
N HIS A 63 11.46 5.58 -9.23
CA HIS A 63 12.31 5.74 -8.04
C HIS A 63 11.55 5.43 -6.73
N VAL A 64 10.66 4.43 -6.75
CA VAL A 64 9.82 4.15 -5.58
C VAL A 64 10.62 3.54 -4.43
N ALA A 65 10.15 3.77 -3.21
CA ALA A 65 10.66 3.09 -2.02
C ALA A 65 10.56 1.56 -2.11
N VAL A 66 11.44 0.85 -1.40
CA VAL A 66 11.47 -0.63 -1.36
C VAL A 66 10.13 -1.22 -0.93
N ASN A 67 9.53 -0.67 0.13
CA ASN A 67 8.24 -1.16 0.63
C ASN A 67 7.09 -0.86 -0.33
N THR A 68 7.20 0.20 -1.14
CA THR A 68 6.24 0.52 -2.19
C THR A 68 6.30 -0.54 -3.29
N GLN A 69 7.50 -0.88 -3.77
CA GLN A 69 7.68 -1.94 -4.77
C GLN A 69 7.22 -3.30 -4.24
N LYS A 70 7.55 -3.65 -2.99
CA LYS A 70 7.07 -4.87 -2.33
C LYS A 70 5.55 -4.93 -2.26
N THR A 71 4.89 -3.81 -1.94
CA THR A 71 3.43 -3.75 -1.89
C THR A 71 2.81 -3.96 -3.28
N ALA A 72 3.43 -3.39 -4.32
CA ALA A 72 3.01 -3.63 -5.70
C ALA A 72 3.18 -5.10 -6.10
N LEU A 73 4.34 -5.71 -5.82
CA LEU A 73 4.60 -7.13 -6.06
C LEU A 73 3.55 -8.01 -5.37
N ASN A 74 3.28 -7.77 -4.08
CA ASN A 74 2.30 -8.57 -3.33
C ASN A 74 0.88 -8.45 -3.91
N ALA A 75 0.50 -7.27 -4.40
CA ALA A 75 -0.79 -7.08 -5.07
C ALA A 75 -0.88 -7.86 -6.39
N LEU A 76 0.20 -7.87 -7.18
CA LEU A 76 0.27 -8.62 -8.44
C LEU A 76 0.31 -10.13 -8.20
N ALA A 77 1.15 -10.59 -7.28
CA ALA A 77 1.21 -11.98 -6.87
C ALA A 77 -0.16 -12.48 -6.37
N PHE A 78 -0.87 -11.69 -5.57
CA PHE A 78 -2.24 -12.02 -5.17
C PHE A 78 -3.17 -12.18 -6.38
N MET A 79 -3.17 -11.22 -7.31
CA MET A 79 -4.00 -11.29 -8.51
C MET A 79 -3.70 -12.55 -9.34
N TYR A 80 -2.43 -12.85 -9.59
CA TYR A 80 -2.02 -13.99 -10.41
C TYR A 80 -2.30 -15.34 -9.71
N HIS A 81 -1.89 -15.50 -8.46
CA HIS A 81 -2.03 -16.77 -7.76
C HIS A 81 -3.45 -17.06 -7.25
N LYS A 82 -4.17 -16.05 -6.75
CA LYS A 82 -5.48 -16.26 -6.10
C LYS A 82 -6.67 -16.01 -7.02
N VAL A 83 -6.52 -15.17 -8.05
CA VAL A 83 -7.64 -14.80 -8.93
C VAL A 83 -7.53 -15.45 -10.29
N LEU A 84 -6.32 -15.48 -10.87
CA LEU A 84 -6.09 -16.05 -12.20
C LEU A 84 -5.60 -17.50 -12.16
N ASN A 85 -5.14 -17.99 -11.00
CA ASN A 85 -4.50 -19.31 -10.84
C ASN A 85 -3.33 -19.53 -11.80
N ILE A 86 -2.53 -18.48 -12.04
CA ILE A 86 -1.33 -18.52 -12.88
C ILE A 86 -0.11 -18.40 -11.97
N GLU A 87 0.85 -19.30 -12.15
CA GLU A 87 2.13 -19.25 -11.44
C GLU A 87 3.11 -18.31 -12.17
N LEU A 88 3.65 -17.33 -11.44
CA LEU A 88 4.56 -16.33 -12.00
C LEU A 88 6.02 -16.81 -12.09
N GLY A 89 6.34 -17.99 -11.54
CA GLY A 89 7.70 -18.51 -11.46
C GLY A 89 8.64 -17.57 -10.70
N GLU A 90 9.95 -17.70 -10.97
CA GLU A 90 10.95 -16.78 -10.41
C GLU A 90 10.97 -15.43 -11.16
N LEU A 91 10.77 -14.37 -10.39
CA LEU A 91 10.80 -12.99 -10.89
C LEU A 91 12.12 -12.34 -10.49
N ASP A 92 13.04 -12.23 -11.44
CA ASP A 92 14.29 -11.49 -11.29
C ASP A 92 14.15 -10.06 -11.84
N PHE A 93 13.74 -9.14 -10.95
CA PHE A 93 13.50 -7.73 -11.27
C PHE A 93 14.44 -6.83 -10.48
N HIS A 94 14.68 -5.62 -10.99
CA HIS A 94 15.50 -4.63 -10.28
C HIS A 94 14.80 -4.18 -9.00
N ARG A 95 15.40 -4.48 -7.86
CA ARG A 95 14.87 -4.06 -6.56
C ARG A 95 15.12 -2.58 -6.35
N ALA A 96 14.10 -1.88 -5.85
CA ALA A 96 14.27 -0.54 -5.34
C ALA A 96 15.31 -0.57 -4.20
N THR A 97 16.22 0.39 -4.23
CA THR A 97 17.24 0.63 -3.20
C THR A 97 16.85 1.89 -2.44
N GLN A 98 16.64 1.78 -1.13
CA GLN A 98 16.44 2.96 -0.30
C GLN A 98 17.21 2.84 1.01
N TYR A 99 17.86 3.95 1.36
CA TYR A 99 18.54 4.14 2.64
C TYR A 99 17.51 4.25 3.77
N ARG A 100 17.66 3.47 4.85
CA ARG A 100 16.82 3.62 6.04
C ARG A 100 17.27 4.87 6.79
N SER A 101 16.42 5.89 6.86
CA SER A 101 16.65 7.02 7.76
C SER A 101 16.36 6.60 9.19
N LEU A 102 17.18 7.07 10.14
CA LEU A 102 16.90 6.90 11.56
C LEU A 102 15.61 7.67 11.93
N PRO A 103 14.80 7.15 12.86
CA PRO A 103 13.65 7.88 13.37
C PRO A 103 14.12 9.20 14.01
N VAL A 104 13.53 10.32 13.58
CA VAL A 104 13.74 11.62 14.22
C VAL A 104 12.66 11.78 15.28
N VAL A 105 13.07 12.12 16.51
CA VAL A 105 12.16 12.35 17.64
C VAL A 105 12.09 13.84 17.95
N LEU A 106 10.89 14.30 18.34
CA LEU A 106 10.67 15.67 18.79
C LEU A 106 11.08 15.83 20.26
N THR A 107 11.60 17.00 20.58
CA THR A 107 11.85 17.42 21.97
C THR A 107 10.53 17.77 22.66
N GLN A 108 10.54 17.76 24.00
CA GLN A 108 9.36 18.14 24.79
C GLN A 108 8.89 19.57 24.47
N ALA A 109 9.82 20.49 24.22
CA ALA A 109 9.51 21.88 23.85
C ALA A 109 8.80 21.97 22.50
N GLU A 110 9.25 21.23 21.48
CA GLU A 110 8.59 21.18 20.18
C GLU A 110 7.19 20.57 20.27
N VAL A 111 7.01 19.52 21.07
CA VAL A 111 5.69 18.91 21.30
C VAL A 111 4.74 19.90 21.97
N ALA A 112 5.21 20.63 22.99
CA ALA A 112 4.41 21.65 23.66
C ALA A 112 4.00 22.79 22.70
N LEU A 113 4.91 23.22 21.82
CA LEU A 113 4.62 24.21 20.79
C LEU A 113 3.55 23.72 19.80
N ILE A 114 3.63 22.47 19.35
CA ILE A 114 2.62 21.88 18.47
C ILE A 114 1.26 21.84 19.17
N LEU A 115 1.19 21.32 20.40
CA LEU A 115 -0.06 21.23 21.15
C LEU A 115 -0.72 22.58 21.40
N LYS A 116 0.06 23.67 21.49
CA LYS A 116 -0.47 25.04 21.65
C LYS A 116 -1.17 25.58 20.40
N HIS A 117 -0.82 25.10 19.21
CA HIS A 117 -1.38 25.57 17.94
C HIS A 117 -2.48 24.68 17.38
N LEU A 118 -2.86 23.61 18.11
CA LEU A 118 -3.92 22.70 17.70
C LEU A 118 -5.27 23.11 18.31
N ASP A 119 -6.33 22.98 17.52
CA ASP A 119 -7.70 23.12 18.01
C ASP A 119 -8.04 22.07 19.08
N GLU A 120 -9.00 22.38 19.98
CA GLU A 120 -9.34 21.57 21.17
C GLU A 120 -9.46 20.06 20.90
N ARG A 121 -10.18 19.67 19.84
CA ARG A 121 -10.34 18.25 19.46
C ARG A 121 -9.00 17.60 19.12
N ASN A 122 -8.18 18.26 18.32
CA ASN A 122 -6.89 17.73 17.89
C ASN A 122 -5.92 17.72 19.08
N GLN A 123 -5.96 18.75 19.93
CA GLN A 123 -5.14 18.82 21.13
C GLN A 123 -5.33 17.60 22.05
N LEU A 124 -6.58 17.18 22.29
CA LEU A 124 -6.87 15.98 23.07
C LEU A 124 -6.29 14.71 22.42
N ILE A 125 -6.52 14.53 21.11
CA ILE A 125 -6.04 13.35 20.37
C ILE A 125 -4.52 13.28 20.42
N PHE A 126 -3.82 14.38 20.12
CA PHE A 126 -2.37 14.42 20.13
C PHE A 126 -1.79 14.28 21.54
N SER A 127 -2.45 14.79 22.57
CA SER A 127 -2.03 14.60 23.97
C SER A 127 -2.13 13.13 24.38
N LEU A 128 -3.19 12.43 23.97
CA LEU A 128 -3.32 10.98 24.20
C LEU A 128 -2.23 10.21 23.46
N LEU A 129 -2.01 10.50 22.17
CA LEU A 129 -0.95 9.86 21.38
C LEU A 129 0.43 10.03 22.03
N TYR A 130 0.76 11.25 22.45
CA TYR A 130 2.05 11.55 23.08
C TYR A 130 2.17 10.92 24.48
N GLY A 131 1.16 11.07 25.32
CA GLY A 131 1.21 10.63 26.73
C GLY A 131 1.12 9.13 26.93
N SER A 132 0.51 8.40 26.01
CA SER A 132 0.30 6.93 26.12
C SER A 132 1.04 6.11 25.07
N GLY A 133 1.68 6.75 24.08
CA GLY A 133 2.41 6.06 23.01
C GLY A 133 1.52 5.27 22.05
N LEU A 134 0.21 5.51 22.04
CA LEU A 134 -0.74 4.85 21.14
C LEU A 134 -0.44 5.17 19.67
N ARG A 135 -0.71 4.20 18.78
CA ARG A 135 -0.78 4.49 17.36
C ARG A 135 -2.04 5.27 17.04
N ILE A 136 -2.00 6.07 15.96
CA ILE A 136 -3.15 6.87 15.51
C ILE A 136 -4.44 6.04 15.35
N THR A 137 -4.34 4.82 14.81
CA THR A 137 -5.51 3.95 14.62
C THR A 137 -6.04 3.35 15.92
N GLU A 138 -5.19 3.21 16.94
CA GLU A 138 -5.59 2.72 18.26
C GLU A 138 -6.32 3.84 19.01
N CYS A 139 -5.74 5.04 19.05
CA CYS A 139 -6.36 6.22 19.66
C CYS A 139 -7.73 6.55 19.03
N LEU A 140 -7.87 6.47 17.71
CA LEU A 140 -9.14 6.75 17.02
C LEU A 140 -10.21 5.66 17.18
N ARG A 141 -9.87 4.52 17.79
CA ARG A 141 -10.79 3.39 18.01
C ARG A 141 -11.09 3.12 19.49
N LEU A 142 -10.69 4.05 20.38
CA LEU A 142 -11.03 3.99 21.79
C LEU A 142 -12.56 3.90 21.99
N ARG A 143 -12.96 3.12 22.97
CA ARG A 143 -14.36 2.92 23.39
C ARG A 143 -14.45 3.22 24.89
N VAL A 144 -15.54 3.86 25.30
CA VAL A 144 -15.87 4.13 26.71
C VAL A 144 -16.47 2.89 27.35
#